data_AF-A0AAD7QJL2-F1
#
_entry.id   AF-A0AAD7QJL2-F1
#
_cell.length_a   1.000
_cell.length_b   1.000
_cell.length_c   1.000
_cell.angle_alpha   90.00
_cell.angle_beta   90.00
_cell.angle_gamma   90.00
#
_symmetry.space_group_name_H-M   'P 1'
#
loop_
_entity.id
_entity.type
_entity.pdbx_description
1 polymer ?
#
loop_
_entity_poly.entity_id
_entity_poly.type
_entity_poly.pdbx_seq_one_letter_code
_entity_poly.pdbx_strand_id
1 'polypeptide(L)'
;MVTSLSQNGDGIRGNNSSDGKKSNDSSAEQSHHINLDWREFRAKLFRDEQEEKTDSDTHNQGDKLQSSKSPSRKWAHPIPVPETGCVLVATEKLDGVRTFERTVVLLLRSGTRHPQEGPFGVVINRPLHKKIKHLKPTNLDLATTFSDCSLHFGGPLEASMFLLKTRENSKLPGFEEVFPGLSFGARNNLDDAAALVKKGVLNPQDFRFFVGYAGWQLDQLREEIESDYWYVAACSSNLICAGSSDSSSEGLWQEILQLMGGHYSELSRKPKQDM
;
A
#
# COMPACT_ATOMS: atom_id res chain seq x y z
N MET A 1 -8.73 16.99 4.76
CA MET A 1 -9.95 16.27 4.37
C MET A 1 -10.06 16.25 2.85
N VAL A 2 -9.96 15.05 2.29
CA VAL A 2 -9.92 14.68 0.87
C VAL A 2 -10.99 15.40 0.02
N THR A 3 -10.60 15.94 -1.14
CA THR A 3 -11.48 16.68 -2.07
C THR A 3 -11.74 15.90 -3.36
N SER A 4 -12.96 16.04 -3.89
CA SER A 4 -13.44 15.50 -5.16
C SER A 4 -12.85 16.27 -6.35
N LEU A 5 -12.25 15.56 -7.32
CA LEU A 5 -11.84 16.12 -8.62
C LEU A 5 -12.71 15.51 -9.72
N SER A 6 -13.38 16.37 -10.48
CA SER A 6 -14.16 16.02 -11.67
C SER A 6 -13.29 16.18 -12.92
N GLN A 7 -13.17 15.12 -13.73
CA GLN A 7 -12.53 15.19 -15.05
C GLN A 7 -13.60 15.29 -16.15
N ASN A 8 -13.47 16.28 -17.03
CA ASN A 8 -14.10 16.31 -18.34
C ASN A 8 -13.03 16.05 -19.41
N GLY A 9 -13.28 15.08 -20.29
CA GLY A 9 -12.46 14.81 -21.46
C GLY A 9 -12.96 15.52 -22.72
N ASP A 10 -12.09 15.60 -23.72
CA ASP A 10 -12.45 15.42 -25.12
C ASP A 10 -11.18 15.14 -25.97
N GLY A 11 -11.35 14.32 -27.02
CA GLY A 11 -10.26 13.63 -27.72
C GLY A 11 -9.77 14.27 -29.03
N ILE A 12 -8.94 13.52 -29.76
CA ILE A 12 -9.06 13.14 -31.20
C ILE A 12 -7.71 12.66 -31.80
N ARG A 13 -7.78 11.46 -32.40
CA ARG A 13 -7.07 10.82 -33.55
C ARG A 13 -5.62 11.19 -33.94
N GLY A 14 -4.86 10.13 -34.24
CA GLY A 14 -3.80 10.13 -35.26
C GLY A 14 -3.21 8.74 -35.54
N ASN A 15 -3.41 8.25 -36.78
CA ASN A 15 -2.95 6.98 -37.36
C ASN A 15 -1.42 6.93 -37.64
N ASN A 16 -0.76 5.77 -37.54
CA ASN A 16 -0.12 5.02 -38.66
C ASN A 16 0.92 3.97 -38.24
N SER A 17 0.95 2.90 -39.03
CA SER A 17 1.72 1.66 -38.98
C SER A 17 3.20 1.80 -39.37
N SER A 18 4.05 0.87 -38.93
CA SER A 18 5.02 0.15 -39.80
C SER A 18 5.76 -0.99 -39.09
N ASP A 19 5.91 -2.10 -39.83
CA ASP A 19 6.65 -3.33 -39.54
C ASP A 19 8.17 -3.11 -39.34
N GLY A 20 8.79 -3.99 -38.54
CA GLY A 20 10.24 -4.02 -38.39
C GLY A 20 10.76 -5.20 -37.58
N LYS A 21 10.67 -6.41 -38.14
CA LYS A 21 11.23 -7.67 -37.62
C LYS A 21 12.77 -7.63 -37.67
N LYS A 22 13.47 -7.81 -36.53
CA LYS A 22 14.86 -8.29 -36.51
C LYS A 22 15.17 -9.05 -35.22
N SER A 23 15.37 -10.34 -35.39
CA SER A 23 16.04 -11.27 -34.50
C SER A 23 17.53 -10.95 -34.41
N ASN A 24 18.12 -11.01 -33.21
CA ASN A 24 19.30 -11.85 -33.01
C ASN A 24 19.62 -12.12 -31.54
N ASP A 25 20.04 -13.37 -31.38
CA ASP A 25 20.48 -14.13 -30.22
C ASP A 25 21.83 -13.63 -29.68
N SER A 26 22.01 -13.62 -28.34
CA SER A 26 23.33 -13.83 -27.70
C SER A 26 23.21 -13.93 -26.17
N SER A 27 23.44 -15.15 -25.70
CA SER A 27 24.26 -15.52 -24.53
C SER A 27 23.98 -14.89 -23.16
N ALA A 28 23.39 -15.75 -22.33
CA ALA A 28 23.44 -15.80 -20.87
C ALA A 28 24.65 -15.13 -20.19
N GLU A 29 24.36 -14.11 -19.39
CA GLU A 29 25.08 -13.82 -18.15
C GLU A 29 24.07 -13.90 -17.00
N GLN A 30 24.11 -15.01 -16.27
CA GLN A 30 23.43 -15.17 -14.98
C GLN A 30 24.10 -14.23 -13.96
N SER A 31 23.69 -12.97 -13.95
CA SER A 31 23.88 -12.11 -12.79
C SER A 31 22.90 -12.57 -11.72
N HIS A 32 23.42 -13.22 -10.68
CA HIS A 32 22.68 -13.44 -9.43
C HIS A 32 22.43 -12.06 -8.79
N HIS A 33 21.41 -11.36 -9.29
CA HIS A 33 20.91 -10.13 -8.70
C HIS A 33 20.29 -10.50 -7.35
N ILE A 34 21.08 -10.39 -6.28
CA ILE A 34 20.53 -10.31 -4.92
C ILE A 34 19.75 -9.00 -4.91
N ASN A 35 18.47 -9.08 -5.24
CA ASN A 35 17.53 -7.97 -5.29
C ASN A 35 17.28 -7.55 -3.83
N LEU A 36 18.23 -6.78 -3.28
CA LEU A 36 18.12 -6.19 -1.95
C LEU A 36 16.97 -5.19 -2.01
N ASP A 37 15.82 -5.58 -1.45
CA ASP A 37 14.73 -4.64 -1.21
C ASP A 37 15.28 -3.49 -0.35
N TRP A 38 15.37 -2.29 -0.93
CA TRP A 38 15.90 -1.11 -0.25
C TRP A 38 15.10 -0.79 1.01
N ARG A 39 13.83 -1.20 1.06
CA ARG A 39 12.95 -1.03 2.22
C ARG A 39 13.43 -1.86 3.40
N GLU A 40 13.78 -3.12 3.15
CA GLU A 40 14.36 -4.03 4.15
C GLU A 40 15.71 -3.50 4.65
N PHE A 41 16.53 -2.96 3.75
CA PHE A 41 17.80 -2.34 4.12
C PHE A 41 17.61 -1.11 5.03
N ARG A 42 16.70 -0.18 4.68
CA ARG A 42 16.36 0.97 5.52
C ARG A 42 15.80 0.54 6.88
N ALA A 43 14.94 -0.47 6.91
CA ALA A 43 14.38 -1.00 8.15
C ALA A 43 15.47 -1.60 9.06
N LYS A 44 16.50 -2.23 8.48
CA LYS A 44 17.67 -2.68 9.23
C LYS A 44 18.42 -1.51 9.84
N LEU A 45 18.80 -0.51 9.04
CA LEU A 45 19.53 0.67 9.53
C LEU A 45 18.78 1.39 10.66
N PHE A 46 17.47 1.59 10.50
CA PHE A 46 16.66 2.25 11.51
C PHE A 46 16.68 1.49 12.85
N ARG A 47 16.58 0.16 12.80
CA ARG A 47 16.62 -0.66 14.02
C ARG A 47 17.99 -0.61 14.70
N ASP A 48 19.05 -0.75 13.92
CA ASP A 48 20.42 -0.70 14.44
C ASP A 48 20.68 0.67 15.13
N GLU A 49 20.17 1.78 14.58
CA GLU A 49 20.24 3.12 15.20
C GLU A 49 19.42 3.25 16.50
N GLN A 50 18.25 2.59 16.59
CA GLN A 50 17.43 2.59 17.81
C GLN A 50 18.13 1.81 18.94
N GLU A 51 18.73 0.66 18.62
CA GLU A 51 19.48 -0.18 19.57
C GLU A 51 20.67 0.60 20.17
N GLU A 52 21.44 1.31 19.34
CA GLU A 52 22.55 2.16 19.79
C GLU A 52 22.10 3.29 20.74
N LYS A 53 20.93 3.90 20.49
CA LYS A 53 20.39 4.96 21.37
C LYS A 53 19.97 4.41 22.72
N THR A 54 19.31 3.25 22.77
CA THR A 54 18.94 2.59 24.03
C THR A 54 20.13 2.07 24.83
N ASP A 55 21.20 1.63 24.15
CA ASP A 55 22.43 1.16 24.81
C ASP A 55 23.25 2.33 25.37
N SER A 56 23.14 3.54 24.80
CA SER A 56 23.76 4.74 25.35
C SER A 56 23.19 5.17 26.71
N ASP A 57 21.95 4.77 27.03
CA ASP A 57 21.30 4.98 28.33
C ASP A 57 21.54 3.82 29.32
N THR A 58 22.19 2.73 28.90
CA THR A 58 22.41 1.54 29.74
C THR A 58 23.81 0.96 29.55
N HIS A 59 24.76 1.28 30.44
CA HIS A 59 26.06 0.60 30.48
C HIS A 59 25.91 -0.90 30.81
N ASN A 60 26.08 -1.81 29.84
CA ASN A 60 27.18 -2.78 29.75
C ASN A 60 26.93 -3.96 28.78
N GLN A 61 27.93 -4.18 27.92
CA GLN A 61 28.42 -5.41 27.28
C GLN A 61 27.47 -6.36 26.53
N GLY A 62 27.81 -6.59 25.25
CA GLY A 62 27.61 -7.91 24.64
C GLY A 62 27.59 -7.97 23.13
N ASP A 63 28.76 -7.99 22.52
CA ASP A 63 29.05 -8.30 21.12
C ASP A 63 28.24 -9.51 20.56
N LYS A 64 27.53 -9.34 19.42
CA LYS A 64 27.41 -10.38 18.38
C LYS A 64 26.73 -9.91 17.08
N LEU A 65 27.57 -9.73 16.07
CA LEU A 65 27.23 -9.82 14.65
C LEU A 65 26.76 -11.25 14.31
N GLN A 66 25.48 -11.42 13.94
CA GLN A 66 25.04 -12.60 13.17
C GLN A 66 24.10 -12.22 12.02
N SER A 67 24.68 -12.20 10.82
CA SER A 67 23.99 -12.44 9.57
C SER A 67 23.33 -13.82 9.61
N SER A 68 22.00 -13.87 9.65
CA SER A 68 21.26 -15.08 9.35
C SER A 68 19.97 -14.69 8.62
N LYS A 69 19.68 -15.39 7.52
CA LYS A 69 18.45 -15.24 6.73
C LYS A 69 17.24 -15.46 7.64
N SER A 70 16.64 -14.39 8.14
CA SER A 70 15.40 -14.46 8.92
C SER A 70 14.20 -14.48 7.97
N PRO A 71 13.16 -15.28 8.25
CA PRO A 71 11.88 -15.15 7.54
C PRO A 71 11.41 -13.70 7.70
N SER A 72 10.93 -13.10 6.61
CA SER A 72 10.64 -11.66 6.49
C SER A 72 9.82 -11.15 7.69
N ARG A 73 10.52 -10.53 8.65
CA ARG A 73 9.94 -10.04 9.90
C ARG A 73 9.00 -8.88 9.59
N LYS A 74 7.87 -8.80 10.30
CA LYS A 74 7.06 -7.59 10.28
C LYS A 74 7.89 -6.46 10.87
N TRP A 75 7.97 -5.34 10.15
CA TRP A 75 8.61 -4.12 10.62
C TRP A 75 7.81 -2.91 10.16
N ALA A 76 7.90 -1.84 10.93
CA ALA A 76 7.45 -0.50 10.57
C ALA A 76 8.40 0.52 11.20
N HIS A 77 8.67 1.63 10.52
CA HIS A 77 9.42 2.74 11.10
C HIS A 77 8.93 4.07 10.51
N PRO A 78 8.98 5.17 11.28
CA PRO A 78 8.64 6.49 10.77
C PRO A 78 9.56 6.89 9.62
N ILE A 79 9.02 7.67 8.68
CA ILE A 79 9.78 8.31 7.61
C ILE A 79 9.37 9.79 7.52
N PRO A 80 10.29 10.70 7.15
CA PRO A 80 10.01 12.14 7.21
C PRO A 80 9.15 12.65 6.05
N VAL A 81 9.16 11.95 4.91
CA VAL A 81 8.48 12.38 3.68
C VAL A 81 7.66 11.21 3.15
N PRO A 82 6.39 11.45 2.72
CA PRO A 82 5.58 10.41 2.10
C PRO A 82 6.21 9.95 0.78
N GLU A 83 6.18 8.64 0.55
CA GLU A 83 6.68 8.00 -0.66
C GLU A 83 5.72 6.88 -1.08
N THR A 84 5.67 6.55 -2.37
CA THR A 84 4.82 5.45 -2.87
C THR A 84 5.13 4.15 -2.11
N GLY A 85 4.10 3.50 -1.60
CA GLY A 85 4.22 2.26 -0.81
C GLY A 85 4.41 2.47 0.69
N CYS A 86 4.56 3.71 1.16
CA CYS A 86 4.45 4.01 2.58
C CYS A 86 2.99 3.93 3.04
N VAL A 87 2.78 3.99 4.36
CA VAL A 87 1.46 4.13 4.96
C VAL A 87 1.33 5.46 5.67
N LEU A 88 0.12 6.02 5.63
CA LEU A 88 -0.31 7.14 6.45
C LEU A 88 -1.14 6.56 7.59
N VAL A 89 -0.68 6.77 8.82
CA VAL A 89 -1.31 6.28 10.04
C VAL A 89 -2.03 7.46 10.69
N ALA A 90 -3.35 7.37 10.80
CA ALA A 90 -4.17 8.43 11.38
C ALA A 90 -3.74 8.71 12.82
N THR A 91 -3.60 9.98 13.18
CA THR A 91 -3.35 10.35 14.58
C THR A 91 -4.66 10.50 15.36
N GLU A 92 -4.56 10.76 16.66
CA GLU A 92 -5.71 11.04 17.53
C GLU A 92 -6.50 12.29 17.08
N LYS A 93 -5.89 13.20 16.31
CA LYS A 93 -6.59 14.38 15.73
C LYS A 93 -7.70 14.00 14.74
N LEU A 94 -7.67 12.77 14.22
CA LEU A 94 -8.70 12.23 13.32
C LEU A 94 -9.74 11.38 14.05
N ASP A 95 -9.67 11.25 15.37
CA ASP A 95 -10.75 10.60 16.13
C ASP A 95 -12.07 11.36 15.95
N GLY A 96 -13.19 10.64 15.91
CA GLY A 96 -14.51 11.20 15.60
C GLY A 96 -14.74 11.51 14.11
N VAL A 97 -13.69 11.62 13.29
CA VAL A 97 -13.83 11.71 11.83
C VAL A 97 -14.09 10.31 11.28
N ARG A 98 -15.38 9.94 11.17
CA ARG A 98 -15.85 8.59 10.77
C ARG A 98 -15.08 7.96 9.61
N THR A 99 -14.67 8.75 8.61
CA THR A 99 -13.97 8.27 7.42
C THR A 99 -12.53 7.82 7.70
N PHE A 100 -11.83 8.49 8.63
CA PHE A 100 -10.37 8.37 8.80
C PHE A 100 -9.92 8.06 10.23
N GLU A 101 -10.81 8.03 11.22
CA GLU A 101 -10.46 7.63 12.58
C GLU A 101 -9.73 6.28 12.60
N ARG A 102 -8.58 6.23 13.27
CA ARG A 102 -7.73 5.02 13.40
C ARG A 102 -7.51 4.28 12.07
N THR A 103 -7.42 5.01 10.96
CA THR A 103 -7.14 4.42 9.64
C THR A 103 -5.66 4.26 9.37
N VAL A 104 -5.37 3.28 8.52
CA VAL A 104 -4.07 3.11 7.86
C VAL A 104 -4.34 3.22 6.37
N VAL A 105 -3.82 4.27 5.73
CA VAL A 105 -3.91 4.45 4.28
C VAL A 105 -2.61 3.99 3.64
N LEU A 106 -2.68 3.04 2.71
CA LEU A 106 -1.55 2.70 1.84
C LEU A 106 -1.47 3.74 0.72
N LEU A 107 -0.34 4.44 0.62
CA LEU A 107 -0.11 5.41 -0.44
C LEU A 107 0.25 4.67 -1.73
N LEU A 108 -0.66 4.67 -2.71
CA LEU A 108 -0.48 3.98 -3.99
C LEU A 108 0.35 4.82 -4.96
N ARG A 109 0.23 6.13 -4.86
CA ARG A 109 1.07 7.09 -5.58
C ARG A 109 1.26 8.33 -4.73
N SER A 110 2.51 8.79 -4.59
CA SER A 110 2.84 10.01 -3.86
C SER A 110 2.60 11.31 -4.66
N GLY A 111 1.99 11.22 -5.85
CA GLY A 111 1.88 12.32 -6.81
C GLY A 111 3.15 12.52 -7.64
N THR A 112 3.05 13.20 -8.79
CA THR A 112 4.22 13.66 -9.55
C THR A 112 4.44 15.15 -9.32
N ARG A 113 5.47 15.75 -9.93
CA ARG A 113 5.62 17.22 -9.92
C ARG A 113 4.56 17.93 -10.76
N HIS A 114 3.69 17.19 -11.46
CA HIS A 114 2.58 17.77 -12.20
C HIS A 114 1.44 18.15 -11.23
N PRO A 115 0.98 19.42 -11.25
CA PRO A 115 -0.07 19.89 -10.35
C PRO A 115 -1.41 19.15 -10.45
N GLN A 116 -1.63 18.41 -11.54
CA GLN A 116 -2.86 17.65 -11.78
C GLN A 116 -2.82 16.21 -11.25
N GLU A 117 -1.68 15.76 -10.72
CA GLU A 117 -1.49 14.39 -10.23
C GLU A 117 -1.14 14.40 -8.75
N GLY A 118 -2.15 14.63 -7.91
CA GLY A 118 -2.00 14.61 -6.46
C GLY A 118 -1.74 13.22 -5.88
N PRO A 119 -1.28 13.14 -4.62
CA PRO A 119 -1.11 11.87 -3.93
C PRO A 119 -2.45 11.15 -3.77
N PHE A 120 -2.45 9.82 -3.84
CA PHE A 120 -3.64 9.03 -3.53
C PHE A 120 -3.29 7.65 -2.98
N GLY A 121 -4.24 7.09 -2.23
CA GLY A 121 -4.10 5.83 -1.53
C GLY A 121 -5.42 5.16 -1.21
N VAL A 122 -5.36 4.00 -0.57
CA VAL A 122 -6.53 3.25 -0.10
C VAL A 122 -6.41 2.90 1.38
N VAL A 123 -7.50 3.01 2.12
CA VAL A 123 -7.58 2.55 3.51
C VAL A 123 -7.49 1.02 3.53
N ILE A 124 -6.48 0.45 4.20
CA ILE A 124 -6.20 -0.99 4.17
C ILE A 124 -6.70 -1.75 5.41
N ASN A 125 -7.15 -1.06 6.45
CA ASN A 125 -7.60 -1.65 7.71
C ASN A 125 -9.12 -1.55 7.96
N ARG A 126 -9.92 -1.36 6.91
CA ARG A 126 -11.39 -1.27 7.03
C ARG A 126 -12.12 -2.28 6.12
N PRO A 127 -12.20 -3.55 6.53
CA PRO A 127 -13.02 -4.54 5.82
C PRO A 127 -14.50 -4.16 5.91
N LEU A 128 -15.25 -4.35 4.81
CA LEU A 128 -16.69 -4.10 4.78
C LEU A 128 -17.52 -5.33 5.17
N HIS A 129 -16.87 -6.46 5.48
CA HIS A 129 -17.49 -7.77 5.71
C HIS A 129 -18.49 -8.17 4.59
N LYS A 130 -18.24 -7.68 3.37
CA LYS A 130 -19.01 -7.96 2.16
C LYS A 130 -18.09 -8.55 1.10
N LYS A 131 -18.68 -9.33 0.22
CA LYS A 131 -18.03 -9.87 -0.99
C LYS A 131 -18.54 -9.13 -2.21
N ILE A 132 -17.80 -9.19 -3.32
CA ILE A 132 -18.17 -8.52 -4.57
C ILE A 132 -19.59 -8.87 -5.02
N LYS A 133 -19.99 -10.15 -4.91
CA LYS A 133 -21.34 -10.60 -5.27
C LYS A 133 -22.48 -9.85 -4.57
N HIS A 134 -22.22 -9.21 -3.42
CA HIS A 134 -23.22 -8.43 -2.69
C HIS A 134 -23.42 -7.00 -3.23
N LEU A 135 -22.57 -6.51 -4.15
CA LEU A 135 -22.63 -5.14 -4.69
C LEU A 135 -23.55 -4.97 -5.91
N LYS A 136 -24.28 -6.00 -6.34
CA LYS A 136 -24.97 -6.02 -7.65
C LYS A 136 -24.03 -5.54 -8.76
N PRO A 137 -22.92 -6.26 -9.00
CA PRO A 137 -21.87 -5.81 -9.90
C PRO A 137 -22.40 -5.54 -11.31
N THR A 138 -22.05 -4.38 -11.87
CA THR A 138 -22.39 -4.01 -13.26
C THR A 138 -21.49 -4.70 -14.29
N ASN A 139 -20.35 -5.26 -13.86
CA ASN A 139 -19.40 -5.98 -14.71
C ASN A 139 -19.51 -7.50 -14.46
N LEU A 140 -19.50 -8.29 -15.53
CA LEU A 140 -19.70 -9.74 -15.50
C LEU A 140 -18.55 -10.48 -14.78
N ASP A 141 -17.31 -10.02 -14.90
CA ASP A 141 -16.17 -10.64 -14.24
C ASP A 141 -16.16 -10.40 -12.73
N LEU A 142 -16.65 -9.23 -12.28
CA LEU A 142 -16.96 -9.01 -10.86
C LEU A 142 -18.04 -9.97 -10.35
N ALA A 143 -19.05 -10.24 -11.18
CA ALA A 143 -20.14 -11.15 -10.83
C ALA A 143 -19.73 -12.63 -10.82
N THR A 144 -18.62 -12.99 -11.47
CA THR A 144 -18.19 -14.37 -11.68
C THR A 144 -16.81 -14.62 -11.09
N THR A 145 -15.75 -14.30 -11.84
CA THR A 145 -14.33 -14.51 -11.52
C THR A 145 -13.95 -14.01 -10.12
N PHE A 146 -14.45 -12.85 -9.73
CA PHE A 146 -14.11 -12.20 -8.45
C PHE A 146 -15.24 -12.19 -7.42
N SER A 147 -16.32 -12.93 -7.66
CA SER A 147 -17.56 -12.89 -6.88
C SER A 147 -17.36 -13.10 -5.37
N ASP A 148 -16.42 -13.95 -4.98
CA ASP A 148 -16.10 -14.28 -3.59
C ASP A 148 -15.00 -13.43 -2.96
N CYS A 149 -14.40 -12.49 -3.70
CA CYS A 149 -13.35 -11.61 -3.17
C CYS A 149 -13.92 -10.63 -2.13
N SER A 150 -13.14 -10.36 -1.09
CA SER A 150 -13.52 -9.47 0.00
C SER A 150 -13.43 -8.00 -0.39
N LEU A 151 -14.40 -7.22 0.09
CA LEU A 151 -14.47 -5.76 -0.11
C LEU A 151 -13.99 -5.00 1.12
N HIS A 152 -13.27 -3.93 0.87
CA HIS A 152 -12.78 -2.99 1.86
C HIS A 152 -13.28 -1.59 1.52
N PHE A 153 -13.39 -0.75 2.53
CA PHE A 153 -13.55 0.69 2.32
C PHE A 153 -12.16 1.24 1.98
N GLY A 154 -12.00 1.83 0.80
CA GLY A 154 -10.72 2.42 0.37
C GLY A 154 -10.65 3.93 0.61
N GLY A 155 -11.79 4.62 0.68
CA GLY A 155 -11.84 6.05 1.00
C GLY A 155 -13.10 6.73 0.47
N PRO A 156 -13.24 8.05 0.70
CA PRO A 156 -14.47 8.79 0.43
C PRO A 156 -14.71 9.10 -1.06
N LEU A 157 -13.68 9.05 -1.91
CA LEU A 157 -13.83 9.35 -3.33
C LEU A 157 -14.33 8.12 -4.08
N GLU A 158 -15.35 8.28 -4.92
CA GLU A 158 -15.98 7.17 -5.63
C GLU A 158 -15.08 6.64 -6.75
N ALA A 159 -14.60 5.42 -6.58
CA ALA A 159 -13.92 4.63 -7.59
C ALA A 159 -13.96 3.14 -7.21
N SER A 160 -13.60 2.26 -8.16
CA SER A 160 -13.33 0.86 -7.87
C SER A 160 -11.85 0.59 -8.10
N MET A 161 -11.15 0.25 -7.04
CA MET A 161 -9.72 -0.09 -7.07
C MET A 161 -9.51 -1.50 -6.53
N PHE A 162 -8.41 -2.12 -6.91
CA PHE A 162 -7.96 -3.36 -6.29
C PHE A 162 -6.45 -3.36 -6.10
N LEU A 163 -6.02 -4.04 -5.04
CA LEU A 163 -4.65 -4.46 -4.86
C LEU A 163 -4.49 -5.89 -5.36
N LEU A 164 -3.35 -6.17 -5.96
CA LEU A 164 -2.96 -7.48 -6.46
C LEU A 164 -1.63 -7.86 -5.82
N LYS A 165 -1.66 -8.90 -4.99
CA LYS A 165 -0.45 -9.54 -4.48
C LYS A 165 0.16 -10.37 -5.61
N THR A 166 1.41 -10.09 -5.91
CA THR A 166 2.14 -10.76 -6.99
C THR A 166 3.30 -11.54 -6.39
N ARG A 167 3.65 -12.68 -6.99
CA ARG A 167 4.87 -13.38 -6.61
C ARG A 167 6.09 -12.54 -7.03
N GLU A 168 7.14 -12.56 -6.23
CA GLU A 168 8.33 -11.72 -6.48
C GLU A 168 8.81 -11.84 -7.93
N ASN A 169 9.05 -10.68 -8.56
CA ASN A 169 9.62 -10.48 -9.91
C ASN A 169 8.71 -10.69 -11.13
N SER A 170 7.40 -10.90 -11.00
CA SER A 170 6.51 -10.86 -12.18
C SER A 170 5.87 -9.47 -12.32
N LYS A 171 6.48 -8.58 -13.11
CA LYS A 171 5.80 -7.36 -13.57
C LYS A 171 4.66 -7.76 -14.50
N LEU A 172 3.44 -7.40 -14.13
CA LEU A 172 2.25 -7.68 -14.95
C LEU A 172 1.91 -6.43 -15.77
N PRO A 173 1.93 -6.50 -17.11
CA PRO A 173 1.58 -5.36 -17.95
C PRO A 173 0.14 -4.94 -17.65
N GLY A 174 -0.09 -3.63 -17.55
CA GLY A 174 -1.40 -3.05 -17.24
C GLY A 174 -1.66 -2.82 -15.75
N PHE A 175 -0.83 -3.31 -14.84
CA PHE A 175 -0.92 -3.02 -13.41
C PHE A 175 0.26 -2.17 -12.97
N GLU A 176 0.01 -1.22 -12.08
CA GLU A 176 1.07 -0.36 -11.55
C GLU A 176 1.63 -0.97 -10.27
N GLU A 177 2.95 -1.06 -10.19
CA GLU A 177 3.66 -1.58 -9.03
C GLU A 177 3.77 -0.49 -7.95
N VAL A 178 3.32 -0.80 -6.73
CA VAL A 178 3.52 0.07 -5.56
C VAL A 178 4.90 -0.20 -4.97
N PHE A 179 5.23 -1.48 -4.79
CA PHE A 179 6.53 -1.99 -4.36
C PHE A 179 6.63 -3.47 -4.74
N PRO A 180 7.83 -4.09 -4.71
CA PRO A 180 8.01 -5.48 -5.13
C PRO A 180 6.99 -6.44 -4.48
N GLY A 181 6.20 -7.11 -5.32
CA GLY A 181 5.18 -8.06 -4.90
C GLY A 181 3.80 -7.47 -4.56
N LEU A 182 3.60 -6.14 -4.69
CA LEU A 182 2.29 -5.51 -4.57
C LEU A 182 2.06 -4.50 -5.70
N SER A 183 1.02 -4.76 -6.48
CA SER A 183 0.54 -3.88 -7.54
C SER A 183 -0.90 -3.43 -7.26
N PHE A 184 -1.33 -2.40 -7.97
CA PHE A 184 -2.72 -1.96 -7.96
C PHE A 184 -3.25 -1.80 -9.38
N GLY A 185 -4.57 -1.83 -9.48
CA GLY A 185 -5.29 -1.51 -10.71
C GLY A 185 -6.65 -0.89 -10.40
N ALA A 186 -7.27 -0.32 -11.42
CA ALA A 186 -8.59 0.28 -11.35
C ALA A 186 -9.57 -0.49 -12.25
N ARG A 187 -10.81 0.00 -12.31
CA ARG A 187 -11.90 -0.64 -13.10
C ARG A 187 -11.53 -0.96 -14.55
N ASN A 188 -10.74 -0.11 -15.21
CA ASN A 188 -10.28 -0.31 -16.59
C ASN A 188 -9.32 -1.51 -16.75
N ASN A 189 -8.66 -1.94 -15.67
CA ASN A 189 -7.75 -3.09 -15.69
C ASN A 189 -8.44 -4.41 -15.32
N LEU A 190 -9.74 -4.39 -15.04
CA LEU A 190 -10.45 -5.53 -14.50
C LEU A 190 -10.58 -6.68 -15.53
N ASP A 191 -10.84 -6.35 -16.79
CA ASP A 191 -11.01 -7.37 -17.83
C ASP A 191 -9.69 -8.11 -18.09
N ASP A 192 -8.57 -7.38 -18.07
CA ASP A 192 -7.21 -7.96 -18.13
C ASP A 192 -6.91 -8.85 -16.92
N ALA A 193 -7.26 -8.38 -15.71
CA ALA A 193 -7.14 -9.17 -14.49
C ALA A 193 -7.95 -10.47 -14.55
N ALA A 194 -9.20 -10.39 -15.02
CA ALA A 194 -10.06 -11.56 -15.17
C ALA A 194 -9.50 -12.55 -16.19
N ALA A 195 -8.95 -12.06 -17.31
CA ALA A 195 -8.31 -12.90 -18.31
C ALA A 195 -7.09 -13.65 -17.74
N LEU A 196 -6.27 -12.99 -16.93
CA LEU A 196 -5.11 -13.62 -16.27
C LEU A 196 -5.53 -14.67 -15.23
N VAL A 197 -6.62 -14.42 -14.49
CA VAL A 197 -7.19 -15.40 -13.57
C VAL A 197 -7.74 -16.62 -14.31
N LYS A 198 -8.48 -16.42 -15.40
CA LYS A 198 -9.02 -17.52 -16.23
C LYS A 198 -7.92 -18.38 -16.87
N LYS A 199 -6.76 -17.77 -17.15
CA LYS A 199 -5.56 -18.48 -17.64
C LYS A 199 -4.78 -19.20 -16.53
N GLY A 200 -5.16 -19.06 -15.26
CA GLY A 200 -4.47 -19.65 -14.11
C GLY A 200 -3.14 -18.97 -13.76
N VAL A 201 -2.88 -17.78 -14.31
CA VAL A 201 -1.66 -17.00 -14.01
C VAL A 201 -1.76 -16.33 -12.64
N LEU A 202 -2.95 -15.88 -12.28
CA LEU A 202 -3.28 -15.24 -11.00
C LEU A 202 -4.41 -16.00 -10.31
N ASN A 203 -4.49 -15.93 -8.99
CA ASN A 203 -5.63 -16.46 -8.25
C ASN A 203 -6.57 -15.32 -7.83
N PRO A 204 -7.90 -15.53 -7.80
CA PRO A 204 -8.83 -14.54 -7.26
C PRO A 204 -8.48 -14.11 -5.83
N GLN A 205 -7.89 -15.01 -5.04
CA GLN A 205 -7.50 -14.76 -3.65
C GLN A 205 -6.31 -13.80 -3.51
N ASP A 206 -5.57 -13.57 -4.59
CA ASP A 206 -4.46 -12.60 -4.61
C ASP A 206 -4.98 -11.15 -4.72
N PHE A 207 -6.28 -10.97 -4.98
CA PHE A 207 -6.92 -9.67 -5.13
C PHE A 207 -7.63 -9.21 -3.86
N ARG A 208 -7.47 -7.93 -3.54
CA ARG A 208 -8.25 -7.22 -2.53
C ARG A 208 -8.94 -6.03 -3.16
N PHE A 209 -10.27 -5.96 -3.06
CA PHE A 209 -11.06 -4.92 -3.72
C PHE A 209 -11.46 -3.83 -2.73
N PHE A 210 -11.49 -2.60 -3.24
CA PHE A 210 -11.75 -1.39 -2.46
C PHE A 210 -12.89 -0.58 -3.09
N VAL A 211 -13.82 -0.18 -2.23
CA VAL A 211 -14.85 0.81 -2.55
C VAL A 211 -14.28 2.18 -2.22
N GLY A 212 -14.04 2.96 -3.26
CA GLY A 212 -13.46 4.28 -3.20
C GLY A 212 -11.97 4.30 -2.86
N TYR A 213 -11.45 5.52 -2.77
CA TYR A 213 -10.05 5.81 -2.45
C TYR A 213 -9.92 7.14 -1.72
N ALA A 214 -8.75 7.40 -1.14
CA ALA A 214 -8.38 8.67 -0.54
C ALA A 214 -7.41 9.41 -1.47
N GLY A 215 -7.74 10.64 -1.82
CA GLY A 215 -6.92 11.48 -2.69
C GLY A 215 -6.62 12.82 -2.02
N TRP A 216 -5.47 13.39 -2.33
CA TRP A 216 -5.05 14.68 -1.83
C TRP A 216 -4.74 15.61 -2.99
N GLN A 217 -4.97 16.90 -2.81
CA GLN A 217 -4.35 17.90 -3.67
C GLN A 217 -2.82 17.91 -3.45
N LEU A 218 -2.07 18.46 -4.41
CA LEU A 218 -0.60 18.37 -4.46
C LEU A 218 0.09 18.67 -3.11
N ASP A 219 -0.27 19.77 -2.47
CA ASP A 219 0.35 20.19 -1.20
C ASP A 219 -0.49 19.83 0.03
N GLN A 220 -1.75 19.42 -0.15
CA GLN A 220 -2.68 19.12 0.95
C GLN A 220 -2.16 18.01 1.86
N LEU A 221 -1.59 16.93 1.28
CA LEU A 221 -1.05 15.84 2.11
C LEU A 221 0.11 16.32 2.98
N ARG A 222 0.98 17.19 2.44
CA ARG A 222 2.10 17.76 3.19
C ARG A 222 1.60 18.62 4.35
N GLU A 223 0.65 19.51 4.08
CA GLU A 223 0.03 20.36 5.10
C GLU A 223 -0.65 19.53 6.20
N GLU A 224 -1.32 18.43 5.84
CA GLU A 224 -1.94 17.53 6.81
C GLU A 224 -0.91 16.81 7.68
N ILE A 225 0.23 16.40 7.11
CA ILE A 225 1.34 15.81 7.87
C ILE A 225 1.98 16.84 8.82
N GLU A 226 2.25 18.05 8.33
CA GLU A 226 2.79 19.16 9.13
C GLU A 226 1.85 19.59 10.27
N SER A 227 0.55 19.36 10.08
CA SER A 227 -0.49 19.61 11.09
C SER A 227 -0.76 18.40 12.00
N ASP A 228 0.08 17.37 11.98
CA ASP A 228 -0.01 16.10 12.71
C ASP A 228 -1.31 15.30 12.48
N TYR A 229 -1.99 15.41 11.32
CA TYR A 229 -3.11 14.53 11.03
C TYR A 229 -2.66 13.10 10.67
N TRP A 230 -1.43 12.95 10.17
CA TRP A 230 -0.88 11.67 9.73
C TRP A 230 0.55 11.47 10.25
N TYR A 231 0.81 10.28 10.80
CA TYR A 231 2.17 9.76 10.87
C TYR A 231 2.49 9.03 9.58
N VAL A 232 3.68 9.26 9.03
CA VAL A 232 4.15 8.58 7.82
C VAL A 232 5.11 7.47 8.22
N ALA A 233 4.82 6.25 7.78
CA ALA A 233 5.65 5.08 8.09
C ALA A 233 5.95 4.23 6.86
N ALA A 234 7.16 3.70 6.80
CA ALA A 234 7.48 2.59 5.92
C ALA A 234 7.17 1.29 6.65
N CYS A 235 6.57 0.32 5.94
CA CYS A 235 6.19 -0.99 6.49
C CYS A 235 6.64 -2.13 5.59
N SER A 236 6.91 -3.29 6.19
CA SER A 236 7.14 -4.54 5.47
C SER A 236 5.93 -4.94 4.61
N SER A 237 6.18 -5.59 3.47
CA SER A 237 5.12 -6.16 2.62
C SER A 237 4.23 -7.14 3.41
N ASN A 238 4.84 -7.95 4.27
CA ASN A 238 4.12 -8.89 5.13
C ASN A 238 3.15 -8.18 6.08
N LEU A 239 3.52 -7.04 6.66
CA LEU A 239 2.62 -6.28 7.54
C LEU A 239 1.41 -5.71 6.78
N ILE A 240 1.63 -5.16 5.58
CA ILE A 240 0.57 -4.59 4.73
C ILE A 240 -0.37 -5.71 4.22
N CYS A 241 0.20 -6.84 3.80
CA CYS A 241 -0.55 -7.92 3.18
C CYS A 241 -1.22 -8.85 4.20
N ALA A 242 -0.64 -9.03 5.38
CA ALA A 242 -1.09 -10.02 6.36
C ALA A 242 -2.57 -9.84 6.69
N GLY A 243 -3.07 -8.59 6.74
CA GLY A 243 -4.46 -8.27 7.11
C GLY A 243 -4.75 -8.82 8.50
N SER A 244 -4.80 -7.97 9.52
CA SER A 244 -4.97 -8.42 10.92
C SER A 244 -5.99 -9.55 11.00
N SER A 245 -5.55 -10.74 11.43
CA SER A 245 -6.42 -11.88 11.69
C SER A 245 -7.45 -11.56 12.80
N ASP A 246 -7.24 -10.44 13.48
CA ASP A 246 -8.16 -9.87 14.44
C ASP A 246 -9.28 -9.10 13.76
N SER A 247 -10.51 -9.43 14.18
CA SER A 247 -11.78 -8.85 13.77
C SER A 247 -11.94 -7.35 14.05
N SER A 248 -10.92 -6.67 14.57
CA SER A 248 -10.93 -5.24 14.85
C SER A 248 -10.18 -4.47 13.77
N SER A 249 -10.83 -3.47 13.17
CA SER A 249 -10.21 -2.52 12.23
C SER A 249 -8.99 -1.80 12.79
N GLU A 250 -8.86 -1.75 14.12
CA GLU A 250 -7.75 -1.07 14.80
C GLU A 250 -6.48 -1.92 14.89
N GLY A 251 -6.56 -3.24 14.67
CA GLY A 251 -5.43 -4.15 14.87
C GLY A 251 -4.18 -3.73 14.07
N LEU A 252 -4.34 -3.42 12.78
CA LEU A 252 -3.22 -2.98 11.95
C LEU A 252 -2.68 -1.60 12.36
N TRP A 253 -3.56 -0.67 12.77
CA TRP A 253 -3.17 0.66 13.23
C TRP A 253 -2.31 0.56 14.50
N GLN A 254 -2.76 -0.24 15.47
CA GLN A 254 -2.04 -0.49 16.71
C GLN A 254 -0.71 -1.21 16.43
N GLU A 255 -0.72 -2.25 15.59
CA GLU A 255 0.48 -3.04 15.25
C GLU A 255 1.57 -2.17 14.60
N ILE A 256 1.21 -1.29 13.67
CA ILE A 256 2.17 -0.37 13.03
C ILE A 256 2.78 0.58 14.05
N LEU A 257 1.97 1.21 14.91
CA LEU A 257 2.47 2.15 15.92
C LEU A 257 3.34 1.48 16.97
N GLN A 258 3.03 0.23 17.35
CA GLN A 258 3.88 -0.56 18.23
C GLN A 258 5.24 -0.85 17.58
N LEU A 259 5.25 -1.24 16.30
CA LEU A 259 6.47 -1.52 15.55
C LEU A 259 7.33 -0.27 15.32
N MET A 260 6.71 0.91 15.15
CA MET A 260 7.43 2.18 15.05
C MET A 260 8.18 2.55 16.35
N GLY A 261 7.78 2.00 17.49
CA GLY A 261 8.48 2.13 18.77
C GLY A 261 8.43 3.53 19.39
N GLY A 262 9.16 3.74 20.49
CA GLY A 262 9.23 5.00 21.21
C GLY A 262 7.85 5.57 21.59
N HIS A 263 7.65 6.86 21.38
CA HIS A 263 6.39 7.54 21.67
C HIS A 263 5.19 6.98 20.87
N TYR A 264 5.40 6.43 19.67
CA TYR A 264 4.32 5.83 18.88
C TYR A 264 3.70 4.61 19.57
N SER A 265 4.51 3.81 20.27
CA SER A 265 4.01 2.64 21.01
C SER A 265 3.14 3.03 22.21
N GLU A 266 3.36 4.20 22.80
CA GLU A 266 2.49 4.73 23.86
C GLU A 266 1.14 5.16 23.29
N LEU A 267 1.17 5.87 22.14
CA LEU A 267 -0.04 6.30 21.42
C LEU A 267 -0.91 5.12 20.99
N SER A 268 -0.31 3.99 20.63
CA SER A 268 -1.06 2.80 20.19
C SER A 268 -2.02 2.26 21.26
N ARG A 269 -1.80 2.60 22.55
CA ARG A 269 -2.58 2.11 23.69
C ARG A 269 -3.63 3.12 24.17
N LYS A 270 -3.65 4.33 23.62
CA LYS A 270 -4.59 5.36 24.04
C LYS A 270 -6.01 5.04 23.53
N PRO A 271 -7.03 5.17 24.38
CA PRO A 271 -8.42 5.01 23.95
C PRO A 271 -8.79 6.10 22.94
N LYS A 272 -9.84 5.84 22.17
CA LYS A 272 -10.44 6.86 21.30
C LYS A 272 -10.90 8.05 22.14
N GLN A 273 -10.65 9.25 21.62
CA GLN A 273 -11.25 10.44 22.18
C GLN A 273 -12.69 10.56 21.70
N ASP A 274 -13.65 10.58 22.62
CA ASP A 274 -15.03 10.93 22.31
C ASP A 274 -15.08 12.44 22.01
N MET A 275 -15.57 12.79 20.82
CA MET A 275 -15.91 14.18 20.46
C MET A 275 -17.33 14.53 20.89
#